data_AF-A0AAP0RWG5-F1
#
_entry.id   AF-A0AAP0RWG5-F1
#
_cell.length_a   1.000
_cell.length_b   1.000
_cell.length_c   1.000
_cell.angle_alpha   90.00
_cell.angle_beta   90.00
_cell.angle_gamma   90.00
#
_symmetry.space_group_name_H-M   'P 1'
#
loop_
_entity.id
_entity.type
_entity.pdbx_description
1 polymer ?
#
loop_
_entity_poly.entity_id
_entity_poly.type
_entity_poly.pdbx_seq_one_letter_code
_entity_poly.pdbx_strand_id
1 'polypeptide(L)'
;MAIGLEGHFGTPDLAYMRASIDTLASTKLPIWLTELDVQSSPNQAAYLEQILREAHAHPAVNGIVIWAAWRPEGCYRMCLTDNNFKNLPTGDVVDKLIQEWGGRGGLVVGTTDADGFFETSLFHGDYEVSSISHPAATNSSLSQRFKVASTDNLQQRTLHVQISA
;
A
#
# COMPACT_ATOMS: atom_id res chain seq x y z
N MET A 1 -1.69 13.46 -18.23
CA MET A 1 -3.13 13.17 -18.31
C MET A 1 -3.37 11.87 -17.56
N ALA A 2 -4.48 11.72 -16.84
CA ALA A 2 -4.80 10.56 -16.02
C ALA A 2 -6.30 10.24 -16.14
N ILE A 3 -6.71 9.02 -15.80
CA ILE A 3 -8.11 8.59 -15.74
C ILE A 3 -8.53 8.56 -14.27
N GLY A 4 -9.57 9.33 -13.94
CA GLY A 4 -10.22 9.29 -12.62
C GLY A 4 -11.45 8.38 -12.65
N LEU A 5 -11.50 7.41 -11.75
CA LEU A 5 -12.66 6.58 -11.49
C LEU A 5 -13.30 7.05 -10.19
N GLU A 6 -14.56 7.52 -10.23
CA GLU A 6 -15.27 7.95 -9.01
C GLU A 6 -15.22 6.84 -7.95
N GLY A 7 -15.52 5.60 -8.31
CA GLY A 7 -15.33 4.47 -7.39
C GLY A 7 -16.43 4.36 -6.34
N HIS A 8 -17.65 4.69 -6.70
CA HIS A 8 -18.84 4.50 -5.87
C HIS A 8 -19.37 3.06 -5.95
N PHE A 9 -19.15 2.26 -4.91
CA PHE A 9 -19.51 0.83 -4.90
C PHE A 9 -20.76 0.53 -4.07
N GLY A 10 -21.50 -0.50 -4.47
CA GLY A 10 -22.51 -1.19 -3.66
C GLY A 10 -21.99 -2.54 -3.19
N THR A 11 -22.65 -3.61 -3.62
CA THR A 11 -22.01 -4.95 -3.58
C THR A 11 -20.99 -5.03 -4.71
N PRO A 12 -19.72 -5.37 -4.43
CA PRO A 12 -18.69 -5.38 -5.46
C PRO A 12 -18.83 -6.59 -6.38
N ASP A 13 -18.66 -6.34 -7.69
CA ASP A 13 -18.30 -7.37 -8.66
C ASP A 13 -16.83 -7.18 -9.01
N LEU A 14 -15.97 -7.99 -8.39
CA LEU A 14 -14.51 -7.85 -8.55
C LEU A 14 -14.05 -8.19 -9.96
N ALA A 15 -14.74 -9.12 -10.65
CA ALA A 15 -14.39 -9.46 -12.02
C ALA A 15 -14.70 -8.29 -12.97
N TYR A 16 -15.86 -7.65 -12.79
CA TYR A 16 -16.21 -6.44 -13.52
C TYR A 16 -15.26 -5.28 -13.22
N MET A 17 -14.90 -5.08 -11.94
CA MET A 17 -13.90 -4.09 -11.53
C MET A 17 -12.56 -4.31 -12.23
N ARG A 18 -12.01 -5.53 -12.18
CA ARG A 18 -10.75 -5.88 -12.87
C ARG A 18 -10.83 -5.57 -14.36
N ALA A 19 -11.84 -6.10 -15.04
CA ALA A 19 -12.01 -5.94 -16.49
C ALA A 19 -12.17 -4.46 -16.90
N SER A 20 -12.84 -3.66 -16.07
CA SER A 20 -12.98 -2.22 -16.29
C SER A 20 -11.63 -1.51 -16.19
N ILE A 21 -10.84 -1.82 -15.16
CA ILE A 21 -9.51 -1.24 -14.98
C ILE A 21 -8.57 -1.71 -16.09
N ASP A 22 -8.59 -2.99 -16.48
CA ASP A 22 -7.82 -3.53 -17.62
C ASP A 22 -8.11 -2.78 -18.92
N THR A 23 -9.40 -2.54 -19.20
CA THR A 23 -9.83 -1.80 -20.39
C THR A 23 -9.27 -0.39 -20.39
N LEU A 24 -9.33 0.32 -19.27
CA LEU A 24 -8.80 1.66 -19.13
C LEU A 24 -7.26 1.67 -19.15
N ALA A 25 -6.63 0.65 -18.59
CA ALA A 25 -5.18 0.49 -18.58
C ALA A 25 -4.60 0.31 -19.99
N SER A 26 -5.39 -0.18 -20.95
CA SER A 26 -5.00 -0.26 -22.37
C SER A 26 -4.62 1.11 -22.97
N THR A 27 -5.11 2.21 -22.39
CA THR A 27 -4.74 3.58 -22.77
C THR A 27 -3.32 3.97 -22.34
N LYS A 28 -2.71 3.18 -21.45
CA LYS A 28 -1.41 3.46 -20.80
C LYS A 28 -1.38 4.78 -20.00
N LEU A 29 -2.56 5.29 -19.64
CA LEU A 29 -2.68 6.41 -18.73
C LEU A 29 -2.74 5.90 -17.28
N PRO A 30 -2.17 6.64 -16.31
CA PRO A 30 -2.30 6.30 -14.91
C PRO A 30 -3.77 6.39 -14.47
N ILE A 31 -4.21 5.43 -13.66
CA ILE A 31 -5.58 5.35 -13.15
C ILE A 31 -5.57 5.71 -11.67
N TRP A 32 -6.55 6.52 -11.26
CA TRP A 32 -6.81 6.85 -9.87
C TRP A 32 -8.26 6.53 -9.53
N LEU A 33 -8.49 5.87 -8.40
CA LEU A 33 -9.82 5.88 -7.77
C LEU A 33 -9.90 7.18 -6.96
N THR A 34 -10.83 8.07 -7.30
CA THR A 34 -10.82 9.45 -6.81
C THR A 34 -11.82 9.73 -5.70
N GLU A 35 -12.88 8.94 -5.59
CA GLU A 35 -13.99 9.17 -4.65
C GLU A 35 -14.49 7.86 -4.02
N LEU A 36 -13.56 6.94 -3.70
CA LEU A 36 -13.92 5.59 -3.30
C LEU A 36 -14.80 5.61 -2.04
N ASP A 37 -16.04 5.14 -2.19
CA ASP A 37 -16.93 4.84 -1.09
C ASP A 37 -17.74 3.57 -1.36
N VAL A 38 -18.30 3.02 -0.29
CA VAL A 38 -19.13 1.82 -0.34
C VAL A 38 -20.47 2.14 0.29
N GLN A 39 -21.55 1.75 -0.35
CA GLN A 39 -22.91 1.91 0.17
C GLN A 39 -23.07 1.19 1.53
N SER A 40 -23.80 1.82 2.44
CA SER A 40 -24.10 1.25 3.76
C SER A 40 -24.83 -0.08 3.64
N SER A 41 -24.26 -1.11 4.28
CA SER A 41 -24.79 -2.45 4.38
C SER A 41 -24.10 -3.20 5.53
N PRO A 42 -24.62 -4.34 6.00
CA PRO A 42 -23.94 -5.18 6.99
C PRO A 42 -22.53 -5.64 6.55
N ASN A 43 -22.27 -5.66 5.23
CA ASN A 43 -21.00 -6.10 4.64
C ASN A 43 -20.09 -4.92 4.22
N GLN A 44 -20.44 -3.66 4.53
CA GLN A 44 -19.74 -2.47 4.02
C GLN A 44 -18.23 -2.53 4.24
N ALA A 45 -17.77 -2.93 5.43
CA ALA A 45 -16.35 -3.08 5.74
C ALA A 45 -15.68 -4.21 4.94
N ALA A 46 -16.35 -5.37 4.81
CA ALA A 46 -15.81 -6.49 4.05
C ALA A 46 -15.70 -6.15 2.55
N TYR A 47 -16.68 -5.44 2.00
CA TYR A 47 -16.64 -4.96 0.61
C TYR A 47 -15.55 -3.91 0.42
N LEU A 48 -15.41 -2.96 1.35
CA LEU A 48 -14.32 -1.99 1.32
C LEU A 48 -12.96 -2.68 1.25
N GLU A 49 -12.72 -3.72 2.07
CA GLU A 49 -11.47 -4.47 2.03
C GLU A 49 -11.23 -5.14 0.66
N GLN A 50 -12.25 -5.80 0.12
CA GLN A 50 -12.16 -6.45 -1.20
C GLN A 50 -11.81 -5.44 -2.30
N ILE A 51 -12.50 -4.30 -2.33
CA ILE A 51 -12.31 -3.24 -3.33
C ILE A 51 -10.91 -2.63 -3.20
N LEU A 52 -10.48 -2.30 -1.98
CA LEU A 52 -9.16 -1.71 -1.75
C LEU A 52 -8.04 -2.67 -2.16
N ARG A 53 -8.15 -3.96 -1.83
CA ARG A 53 -7.18 -4.97 -2.25
C ARG A 53 -7.17 -5.13 -3.77
N GLU A 54 -8.34 -5.15 -4.40
CA GLU A 54 -8.46 -5.32 -5.85
C GLU A 54 -7.87 -4.13 -6.63
N ALA A 55 -8.14 -2.90 -6.16
CA ALA A 55 -7.56 -1.69 -6.70
C ALA A 55 -6.04 -1.65 -6.49
N HIS A 56 -5.56 -1.93 -5.28
CA HIS A 56 -4.14 -1.93 -4.95
C HIS A 56 -3.35 -3.00 -5.70
N ALA A 57 -3.96 -4.16 -6.00
CA ALA A 57 -3.31 -5.23 -6.75
C ALA A 57 -3.14 -4.92 -8.25
N HIS A 58 -3.86 -3.92 -8.79
CA HIS A 58 -3.82 -3.63 -10.21
C HIS A 58 -2.65 -2.69 -10.57
N PRO A 59 -1.71 -3.09 -11.45
CA PRO A 59 -0.47 -2.32 -11.69
C PRO A 59 -0.69 -0.93 -12.32
N ALA A 60 -1.78 -0.74 -13.06
CA ALA A 60 -2.14 0.55 -13.64
C ALA A 60 -2.81 1.54 -12.66
N VAL A 61 -3.13 1.10 -11.43
CA VAL A 61 -3.70 1.98 -10.39
C VAL A 61 -2.57 2.64 -9.63
N ASN A 62 -2.46 3.95 -9.77
CA ASN A 62 -1.40 4.75 -9.16
C ASN A 62 -1.80 5.37 -7.82
N GLY A 63 -3.09 5.38 -7.49
CA GLY A 63 -3.56 5.93 -6.23
C GLY A 63 -5.05 5.70 -5.99
N ILE A 64 -5.40 5.79 -4.72
CA ILE A 64 -6.77 5.62 -4.21
C ILE A 64 -7.04 6.76 -3.24
N VAL A 65 -8.11 7.50 -3.48
CA VAL A 65 -8.65 8.53 -2.60
C VAL A 65 -10.00 8.05 -2.10
N ILE A 66 -10.15 7.96 -0.77
CA ILE A 66 -11.38 7.50 -0.12
C ILE A 66 -12.29 8.69 0.17
N TRP A 67 -13.56 8.60 -0.23
CA TRP A 67 -14.58 9.62 0.00
C TRP A 67 -15.32 9.39 1.33
N ALA A 68 -14.66 9.74 2.43
CA ALA A 68 -15.18 9.53 3.79
C ALA A 68 -15.15 10.80 4.64
N ALA A 69 -15.40 11.96 4.02
CA ALA A 69 -15.45 13.23 4.72
C ALA A 69 -16.49 13.21 5.86
N TRP A 70 -16.01 13.44 7.08
CA TRP A 70 -16.83 13.48 8.28
C TRP A 70 -17.49 14.86 8.46
N ARG A 71 -18.74 14.86 8.91
CA ARG A 71 -19.44 15.99 9.54
C ARG A 71 -20.29 15.47 10.71
N PRO A 72 -20.73 16.32 11.65
CA PRO A 72 -21.49 15.87 12.83
C PRO A 72 -22.76 15.06 12.51
N GLU A 73 -23.39 15.31 11.37
CA GLU A 73 -24.58 14.62 10.87
C GLU A 73 -24.27 13.28 10.19
N GLY A 74 -23.00 12.86 10.17
CA GLY A 74 -22.53 11.65 9.50
C GLY A 74 -21.79 11.94 8.19
N CYS A 75 -21.55 10.90 7.39
CA CYS A 75 -20.83 11.03 6.12
C CYS A 75 -21.79 10.85 4.93
N TYR A 76 -21.30 11.01 3.70
CA TYR A 76 -22.16 10.80 2.52
C TYR A 76 -22.68 9.36 2.43
N ARG A 77 -21.76 8.38 2.33
CA ARG A 77 -22.08 6.95 2.26
C ARG A 77 -21.33 6.11 3.27
N MET A 78 -20.10 6.53 3.59
CA MET A 78 -19.17 5.78 4.40
C MET A 78 -18.40 6.73 5.32
N CYS A 79 -18.40 6.43 6.62
CA CYS A 79 -17.51 7.06 7.58
C CYS A 79 -16.36 6.12 7.91
N LEU A 80 -15.19 6.65 8.27
CA LEU A 80 -14.10 5.85 8.86
C LEU A 80 -14.16 5.87 10.40
N THR A 81 -14.70 6.94 10.98
CA THR A 81 -14.81 7.12 12.44
C THR A 81 -16.21 7.56 12.85
N ASP A 82 -16.54 7.37 14.12
CA ASP A 82 -17.70 7.97 14.76
C ASP A 82 -17.49 9.46 15.12
N ASN A 83 -18.48 10.09 15.76
CA ASN A 83 -18.41 11.50 16.19
C ASN A 83 -17.41 11.78 17.32
N ASN A 84 -16.86 10.74 17.94
CA ASN A 84 -15.79 10.85 18.93
C ASN A 84 -14.42 10.50 18.33
N PHE A 85 -14.33 10.40 16.99
CA PHE A 85 -13.14 9.98 16.26
C PHE A 85 -12.64 8.58 16.65
N LYS A 86 -13.53 7.72 17.12
CA LYS A 86 -13.24 6.30 17.30
C LYS A 86 -13.45 5.58 15.98
N ASN A 87 -12.54 4.67 15.63
CA ASN A 87 -12.65 3.89 14.40
C ASN A 87 -13.97 3.12 14.33
N LEU A 88 -14.56 3.13 13.13
CA LEU A 88 -15.60 2.22 12.70
C LEU A 88 -14.95 1.02 12.00
N PRO A 89 -15.70 -0.08 11.73
CA PRO A 89 -15.15 -1.24 11.04
C PRO A 89 -14.51 -0.92 9.68
N THR A 90 -15.00 0.10 8.97
CA THR A 90 -14.43 0.63 7.72
C THR A 90 -13.08 1.34 7.95
N GLY A 91 -12.94 2.08 9.04
CA GLY A 91 -11.65 2.66 9.46
C GLY A 91 -10.64 1.58 9.85
N ASP A 92 -11.08 0.54 10.58
CA ASP A 92 -10.22 -0.58 10.96
C ASP A 92 -9.67 -1.34 9.74
N VAL A 93 -10.48 -1.47 8.68
CA VAL A 93 -10.03 -2.02 7.40
C VAL A 93 -8.91 -1.18 6.78
N VAL A 94 -9.08 0.15 6.72
CA VAL A 94 -8.09 1.05 6.13
C VAL A 94 -6.78 1.01 6.93
N ASP A 95 -6.85 1.11 8.26
CA ASP A 95 -5.67 1.04 9.12
C ASP A 95 -4.92 -0.29 8.98
N LYS A 96 -5.66 -1.41 8.97
CA LYS A 96 -5.11 -2.74 8.76
C LYS A 96 -4.36 -2.84 7.43
N LEU A 97 -4.97 -2.39 6.33
CA LEU A 97 -4.36 -2.47 5.01
C LEU A 97 -3.15 -1.55 4.87
N ILE A 98 -3.21 -0.33 5.41
CA ILE A 98 -2.04 0.56 5.46
C ILE A 98 -0.89 -0.11 6.22
N GLN A 99 -1.16 -0.76 7.36
CA GLN A 99 -0.14 -1.49 8.11
C GLN A 99 0.42 -2.68 7.33
N GLU A 100 -0.45 -3.46 6.69
CA GLU A 100 -0.06 -4.61 5.85
C GLU A 100 0.81 -4.18 4.67
N TRP A 101 0.54 -3.01 4.08
CA TRP A 101 1.28 -2.44 2.95
C TRP A 101 2.46 -1.55 3.36
N GLY A 102 2.98 -1.72 4.59
CA GLY A 102 4.19 -1.06 5.05
C GLY A 102 4.04 0.43 5.41
N GLY A 103 2.81 0.94 5.47
CA GLY A 103 2.45 2.36 5.64
C GLY A 103 2.77 3.00 7.00
N ARG A 104 3.69 2.44 7.78
CA ARG A 104 4.24 3.07 9.00
C ARG A 104 5.77 2.92 9.11
N GLY A 105 6.46 2.77 7.98
CA GLY A 105 7.92 2.61 7.99
C GLY A 105 8.33 1.34 8.71
N GLY A 106 7.64 0.22 8.40
CA GLY A 106 7.92 -1.07 9.02
C GLY A 106 9.40 -1.40 8.91
N LEU A 107 10.05 -1.63 10.07
CA LEU A 107 11.43 -2.05 10.12
C LEU A 107 11.54 -3.42 9.48
N VAL A 108 12.23 -3.51 8.35
CA VAL A 108 12.58 -4.80 7.75
C VAL A 108 13.86 -5.28 8.41
N VAL A 109 13.74 -6.38 9.16
CA VAL A 109 14.86 -7.05 9.82
C VAL A 109 15.00 -8.44 9.23
N GLY A 110 16.22 -8.85 8.94
CA GLY A 110 16.51 -10.23 8.59
C GLY A 110 17.97 -10.56 8.77
N THR A 111 18.26 -11.84 8.60
CA THR A 111 19.60 -12.42 8.71
C THR A 111 20.05 -12.83 7.32
N THR A 112 21.32 -12.60 7.00
CA THR A 112 21.89 -13.10 5.74
C THR A 112 21.94 -14.61 5.73
N ASP A 113 21.89 -15.21 4.55
CA ASP A 113 22.14 -16.63 4.36
C ASP A 113 23.64 -16.99 4.52
N ALA A 114 23.99 -18.26 4.26
CA ALA A 114 25.36 -18.76 4.36
C ALA A 114 26.34 -18.10 3.38
N ASP A 115 25.82 -17.53 2.29
CA ASP A 115 26.62 -16.83 1.27
C ASP A 115 26.66 -15.31 1.51
N GLY A 116 25.97 -14.81 2.54
CA GLY A 116 25.96 -13.40 2.94
C GLY A 116 24.84 -12.56 2.29
N PHE A 117 23.82 -13.19 1.68
CA PHE A 117 22.72 -12.49 1.03
C PHE A 117 21.49 -12.35 1.93
N PHE A 118 20.85 -11.18 1.87
CA PHE A 118 19.53 -10.95 2.45
C PHE A 118 18.60 -10.39 1.36
N GLU A 119 17.54 -11.13 1.05
CA GLU A 119 16.56 -10.76 0.04
C GLU A 119 15.23 -10.39 0.68
N THR A 120 14.64 -9.27 0.23
CA THR A 120 13.35 -8.80 0.73
C THR A 120 12.62 -7.98 -0.33
N SER A 121 11.29 -7.88 -0.20
CA SER A 121 10.44 -7.06 -1.05
C SER A 121 10.08 -5.77 -0.32
N LEU A 122 10.26 -4.64 -0.98
CA LEU A 122 10.01 -3.31 -0.43
C LEU A 122 9.02 -2.56 -1.32
N PHE A 123 8.18 -1.73 -0.69
CA PHE A 123 7.32 -0.81 -1.41
C PHE A 123 8.14 0.31 -2.07
N HIS A 124 7.53 1.06 -2.99
CA HIS A 124 8.18 2.24 -3.52
C HIS A 124 8.41 3.27 -2.41
N GLY A 125 9.66 3.73 -2.27
CA GLY A 125 10.03 4.61 -1.18
C GLY A 125 11.53 4.83 -1.06
N ASP A 126 11.88 5.71 -0.13
CA ASP A 126 13.26 5.98 0.27
C ASP A 126 13.54 5.18 1.55
N TYR A 127 14.62 4.40 1.52
CA TYR A 127 15.02 3.50 2.59
C TYR A 127 16.43 3.84 3.09
N GLU A 128 16.65 3.62 4.38
CA GLU A 128 17.96 3.71 5.02
C GLU A 128 18.25 2.40 5.75
N VAL A 129 19.37 1.78 5.43
CA VAL A 129 19.91 0.68 6.25
C VAL A 129 20.42 1.30 7.54
N SER A 130 19.83 0.90 8.67
CA SER A 130 20.07 1.54 9.98
C SER A 130 21.14 0.82 10.81
N SER A 131 21.25 -0.50 10.70
CA SER A 131 22.25 -1.29 11.41
C SER A 131 22.55 -2.60 10.68
N ILE A 132 23.79 -3.06 10.82
CA ILE A 132 24.22 -4.39 10.40
C ILE A 132 25.07 -4.92 11.54
N SER A 133 24.74 -6.11 12.06
CA SER A 133 25.50 -6.75 13.13
C SER A 133 26.21 -7.99 12.59
N HIS A 134 27.47 -8.17 12.97
CA HIS A 134 28.23 -9.38 12.66
C HIS A 134 28.95 -9.85 13.94
N PRO A 135 28.93 -11.14 14.30
CA PRO A 135 29.52 -11.63 15.56
C PRO A 135 31.00 -11.28 15.74
N ALA A 136 31.75 -11.15 14.63
CA ALA A 136 33.17 -10.76 14.65
C ALA A 136 33.42 -9.24 14.60
N ALA A 137 32.39 -8.42 14.36
CA ALA A 137 32.51 -6.96 14.28
C ALA A 137 31.80 -6.32 15.48
N THR A 138 32.57 -5.71 16.39
CA THR A 138 32.04 -5.16 17.65
C THR A 138 31.34 -3.82 17.53
N ASN A 139 31.51 -3.09 16.42
CA ASN A 139 30.87 -1.79 16.16
C ASN A 139 30.69 -1.53 14.64
N SER A 140 29.81 -2.28 13.98
CA SER A 140 29.43 -1.99 12.59
C SER A 140 28.20 -1.07 12.56
N SER A 141 28.41 0.21 12.29
CA SER A 141 27.36 1.11 11.83
C SER A 141 27.56 1.40 10.35
N LEU A 142 26.56 1.06 9.54
CA LEU A 142 26.48 1.48 8.15
C LEU A 142 25.16 2.23 7.99
N SER A 143 25.25 3.48 7.56
CA SER A 143 24.10 4.23 7.03
C SER A 143 24.25 4.25 5.52
N GLN A 144 23.42 3.46 4.83
CA GLN A 144 23.35 3.46 3.38
C GLN A 144 21.91 3.69 2.97
N ARG A 145 21.69 4.72 2.17
CA ARG A 145 20.37 5.08 1.65
C ARG A 145 20.20 4.56 0.23
N PHE A 146 19.01 4.06 -0.06
CA PHE A 146 18.64 3.67 -1.41
C PHE A 146 17.15 3.96 -1.64
N LYS A 147 16.82 4.15 -2.91
CA LYS A 147 15.44 4.39 -3.34
C LYS A 147 14.93 3.19 -4.11
N VAL A 148 13.73 2.75 -3.76
CA VAL A 148 12.95 1.76 -4.51
C VAL A 148 11.99 2.58 -5.38
N ALA A 149 12.33 2.73 -6.65
CA ALA A 149 11.56 3.53 -7.60
C ALA A 149 10.50 2.66 -8.30
N SER A 150 9.39 3.27 -8.67
CA SER A 150 8.45 2.69 -9.64
C SER A 150 9.14 2.65 -11.01
N THR A 151 9.56 1.48 -11.45
CA THR A 151 10.03 1.27 -12.83
C THR A 151 9.17 0.21 -13.49
N ASP A 152 8.81 0.39 -14.76
CA ASP A 152 8.02 -0.57 -15.56
C ASP A 152 8.67 -1.96 -15.69
N ASN A 153 9.91 -2.12 -15.21
CA ASN A 153 10.61 -3.40 -15.10
C ASN A 153 10.91 -3.71 -13.63
N LEU A 154 10.67 -4.95 -13.22
CA LEU A 154 11.16 -5.55 -11.97
C LEU A 154 12.69 -5.59 -12.01
N GLN A 155 13.34 -4.46 -11.71
CA GLN A 155 14.78 -4.43 -11.55
C GLN A 155 15.13 -4.85 -10.12
N GLN A 156 15.73 -6.03 -10.00
CA GLN A 156 16.43 -6.44 -8.79
C GLN A 156 17.53 -5.39 -8.51
N ARG A 157 17.44 -4.70 -7.38
CA ARG A 157 18.50 -3.81 -6.90
C ARG A 157 19.29 -4.53 -5.82
N THR A 158 20.55 -4.84 -6.13
CA THR A 158 21.49 -5.40 -5.16
C THR A 158 22.23 -4.26 -4.46
N LEU A 159 22.15 -4.25 -3.13
CA LEU A 159 22.98 -3.39 -2.30
C LEU A 159 24.19 -4.20 -1.84
N HIS A 160 25.38 -3.87 -2.32
CA HIS A 160 26.59 -4.51 -1.83
C HIS A 160 27.08 -3.79 -0.57
N VAL A 161 27.17 -4.53 0.52
CA VAL A 161 27.75 -4.07 1.78
C VAL A 161 28.96 -4.93 2.11
N GLN A 162 30.11 -4.29 2.33
CA GLN A 162 31.31 -4.97 2.80
C GLN A 162 31.54 -4.61 4.27
N ILE A 163 31.66 -5.64 5.12
CA ILE A 163 32.05 -5.50 6.52
C ILE A 163 33.50 -5.95 6.63
N SER A 164 34.38 -5.04 7.05
CA SER A 164 35.77 -5.37 7.39
C SER A 164 35.85 -5.57 8.90
N ALA A 165 36.36 -6.72 9.33
CA ALA A 165 36.64 -7.06 10.72
C ALA A 165 38.15 -6.98 11.01
#